data_AF-A0A9R1KM38-F1
#
_entry.id   AF-A0A9R1KM38-F1
#
_cell.length_a   1.000
_cell.length_b   1.000
_cell.length_c   1.000
_cell.angle_alpha   90.00
_cell.angle_beta   90.00
_cell.angle_gamma   90.00
#
_symmetry.space_group_name_H-M   'P 1'
#
loop_
_entity.id
_entity.type
_entity.pdbx_description
1 polymer ?
#
loop_
_entity_poly.entity_id
_entity_poly.type
_entity_poly.pdbx_seq_one_letter_code
_entity_poly.pdbx_strand_id
1 'polypeptide(L)'
;MAAVVSDLVDFLNASPTAFHAVDEAKRLLKAAGFEQLSEREEWTGLQPGRKYFFTRNHSAIVAFAIGAKYVAGNGFHIIGAHTDSPCLKLKPVTKITKGGYLEVGVQTYGGGLWYTWFDRDLTIAGRVLVREKKDGVVSYGHKLVRVQEPIMRIPTLAIHLDRTISSEGLKINNQNHLVPVLGTLIKKLVEGNVPGESSGAENTKHHPLLLQLIAKEANCEVDEICDFELQLCDTQPSVVAGAMKEFIFSGRLDNLCMSFCSLKALVESTSTDHSLDHESGVRMVALFDHEEVGSDSAQGAGSPAMLDALTRITCCFNHSNSKLLEKAIQRSFLVSADMAHALHPNYMEKHEENHQPKLHGGLVIKHNANQRYATNAVTAFIFREIAERLQLPIQDFVVRNDMACGSTIGPILASGVGIRTVDIGAPQLSMHSIREMCAVDDVNYSYEHLKAYFEEFTELDNKVKVDC
;
A
#
# COMPACT_ATOMS: atom_id res chain seq x y z
N MET A 1 -10.20 -0.85 20.82
CA MET A 1 -10.69 -1.94 19.95
C MET A 1 -11.60 -1.42 18.83
N ALA A 2 -12.82 -0.92 19.09
CA ALA A 2 -13.73 -0.51 17.99
C ALA A 2 -13.21 0.65 17.10
N ALA A 3 -12.44 1.59 17.66
CA ALA A 3 -11.97 2.75 16.92
C ALA A 3 -10.93 2.41 15.83
N VAL A 4 -9.91 1.59 16.14
CA VAL A 4 -8.84 1.22 15.18
C VAL A 4 -9.41 0.52 13.95
N VAL A 5 -10.35 -0.40 14.16
CA VAL A 5 -10.98 -1.16 13.07
C VAL A 5 -11.88 -0.28 12.21
N SER A 6 -12.65 0.64 12.82
CA SER A 6 -13.45 1.61 12.08
C SER A 6 -12.56 2.53 11.23
N ASP A 7 -11.49 3.05 11.84
CA ASP A 7 -10.53 3.92 11.17
C ASP A 7 -9.85 3.20 9.98
N LEU A 8 -9.53 1.91 10.11
CA LEU A 8 -8.99 1.10 9.00
C LEU A 8 -10.01 0.98 7.86
N VAL A 9 -11.28 0.69 8.18
CA VAL A 9 -12.34 0.58 7.17
C VAL A 9 -12.51 1.91 6.41
N ASP A 10 -12.46 3.04 7.13
CA ASP A 10 -12.51 4.37 6.53
C ASP A 10 -11.28 4.63 5.65
N PHE A 11 -10.08 4.28 6.11
CA PHE A 11 -8.85 4.39 5.34
C PHE A 11 -8.89 3.57 4.04
N LEU A 12 -9.34 2.31 4.10
CA LEU A 12 -9.49 1.42 2.94
C LEU A 12 -10.50 1.98 1.93
N ASN A 13 -11.62 2.51 2.42
CA ASN A 13 -12.68 3.11 1.62
C ASN A 13 -12.25 4.43 0.98
N ALA A 14 -11.39 5.21 1.65
CA ALA A 14 -10.79 6.43 1.10
C ALA A 14 -9.67 6.16 0.09
N SER A 15 -9.10 4.95 0.08
CA SER A 15 -7.86 4.60 -0.64
C SER A 15 -8.07 3.57 -1.75
N PRO A 16 -8.78 3.88 -2.86
CA PRO A 16 -8.97 2.94 -3.97
C PRO A 16 -7.69 2.67 -4.79
N THR A 17 -6.67 3.51 -4.66
CA THR A 17 -5.37 3.40 -5.35
C THR A 17 -4.22 3.84 -4.43
N ALA A 18 -2.98 3.50 -4.79
CA ALA A 18 -1.78 3.96 -4.08
C ALA A 18 -1.72 5.49 -3.95
N PHE A 19 -2.18 6.24 -4.97
CA PHE A 19 -2.24 7.70 -4.92
C PHE A 19 -3.19 8.22 -3.83
N HIS A 20 -4.36 7.59 -3.69
CA HIS A 20 -5.32 7.96 -2.67
C HIS A 20 -4.87 7.49 -1.28
N ALA A 21 -4.20 6.34 -1.18
CA ALA A 21 -3.59 5.87 0.07
C ALA A 21 -2.57 6.87 0.60
N VAL A 22 -1.71 7.41 -0.27
CA VAL A 22 -0.77 8.47 0.10
C VAL A 22 -1.48 9.77 0.47
N ASP A 23 -2.51 10.18 -0.26
CA ASP A 23 -3.24 11.40 0.07
C ASP A 23 -3.96 11.31 1.42
N GLU A 24 -4.55 10.16 1.72
CA GLU A 24 -5.17 9.89 3.02
C GLU A 24 -4.12 9.81 4.14
N ALA A 25 -2.97 9.17 3.90
CA ALA A 25 -1.84 9.17 4.83
C ALA A 25 -1.37 10.61 5.14
N LYS A 26 -1.25 11.46 4.11
CA LYS A 26 -0.90 12.89 4.29
C LYS A 26 -1.94 13.61 5.13
N ARG A 27 -3.24 13.36 4.90
CA ARG A 27 -4.33 13.97 5.68
C ARG A 27 -4.19 13.61 7.16
N LEU A 28 -3.96 12.34 7.47
CA LEU A 28 -3.77 11.85 8.85
C LEU A 28 -2.51 12.45 9.49
N LEU A 29 -1.38 12.47 8.78
CA LEU A 29 -0.12 13.02 9.27
C LEU A 29 -0.21 14.53 9.54
N LYS A 30 -0.85 15.30 8.64
CA LYS A 30 -1.08 16.74 8.84
C LYS A 30 -2.00 17.00 10.03
N ALA A 31 -3.06 16.21 10.19
CA ALA A 31 -3.94 16.31 11.36
C ALA A 31 -3.19 16.02 12.68
N ALA A 32 -2.18 15.15 12.63
CA ALA A 32 -1.29 14.85 13.75
C ALA A 32 -0.13 15.85 13.94
N GLY A 33 -0.09 16.94 13.17
CA GLY A 33 0.91 18.00 13.29
C GLY A 33 2.27 17.68 12.65
N PHE A 34 2.33 16.74 11.71
CA PHE A 34 3.54 16.52 10.91
C PHE A 34 3.67 17.59 9.82
N GLU A 35 4.88 18.10 9.63
CA GLU A 35 5.19 19.08 8.60
C GLU A 35 5.57 18.39 7.27
N GLN A 36 4.99 18.87 6.17
CA GLN A 36 5.31 18.35 4.84
C GLN A 36 6.60 18.99 4.31
N LEU A 37 7.60 18.16 4.02
CA LEU A 37 8.85 18.55 3.38
C LEU A 37 8.76 18.41 1.86
N SER A 38 9.48 19.26 1.16
CA SER A 38 9.79 19.07 -0.27
C SER A 38 11.06 18.26 -0.39
N GLU A 39 11.01 17.20 -1.19
CA GLU A 39 12.19 16.40 -1.49
C GLU A 39 13.18 17.15 -2.41
N ARG A 40 12.69 18.16 -3.14
CA ARG A 40 13.46 18.98 -4.09
C ARG A 40 14.22 20.14 -3.44
N GLU A 41 13.87 20.48 -2.20
CA GLU A 41 14.50 21.55 -1.44
C GLU A 41 15.51 20.98 -0.45
N GLU A 42 16.45 21.81 0.00
CA GLU A 42 17.34 21.47 1.11
C GLU A 42 16.57 21.41 2.44
N TRP A 43 16.90 20.45 3.32
CA TRP A 43 16.29 20.34 4.63
C TRP A 43 17.12 21.08 5.67
N THR A 44 16.95 22.39 5.80
CA THR A 44 17.75 23.22 6.72
C THR A 44 17.14 23.39 8.12
N GLY A 45 15.91 22.92 8.33
CA GLY A 45 15.09 23.22 9.53
C GLY A 45 14.65 22.03 10.37
N LEU A 46 15.27 20.85 10.23
CA LEU A 46 14.90 19.70 11.07
C LEU A 46 15.29 19.94 12.53
N GLN A 47 14.36 19.69 13.46
CA GLN A 47 14.58 19.90 14.89
C GLN A 47 14.27 18.64 15.72
N PRO A 48 14.98 18.40 16.83
CA PRO A 48 14.59 17.38 17.81
C PRO A 48 13.16 17.63 18.33
N GLY A 49 12.42 16.56 18.59
CA GLY A 49 11.03 16.61 19.05
C GLY A 49 10.01 16.99 17.98
N ARG A 50 10.42 17.20 16.71
CA ARG A 50 9.52 17.54 15.61
C ARG A 50 9.24 16.35 14.68
N LYS A 51 8.21 16.50 13.86
CA LYS A 51 7.57 15.45 13.07
C LYS A 51 7.41 15.92 11.63
N TYR A 52 7.83 15.11 10.67
CA TYR A 52 7.92 15.50 9.27
C TYR A 52 7.51 14.36 8.34
N PHE A 53 7.12 14.68 7.11
CA PHE A 53 6.96 13.68 6.05
C PHE A 53 7.24 14.27 4.67
N PHE A 54 7.56 13.41 3.71
CA PHE A 54 7.58 13.78 2.30
C PHE A 54 6.96 12.66 1.45
N THR A 55 6.63 12.99 0.21
CA THR A 55 6.08 12.01 -0.75
C THR A 55 6.89 12.00 -2.02
N ARG A 56 7.02 10.81 -2.62
CA ARG A 56 7.63 10.62 -3.93
C ARG A 56 6.60 10.04 -4.90
N ASN A 57 6.51 10.62 -6.10
CA ASN A 57 5.48 10.30 -7.11
C ASN A 57 4.01 10.44 -6.64
N HIS A 58 3.75 10.92 -5.42
CA HIS A 58 2.44 10.86 -4.77
C HIS A 58 1.90 9.43 -4.59
N SER A 59 2.75 8.40 -4.67
CA SER A 59 2.37 7.00 -4.44
C SER A 59 3.23 6.31 -3.38
N ALA A 60 4.37 6.91 -3.02
CA ALA A 60 5.12 6.56 -1.82
C ALA A 60 5.18 7.73 -0.83
N ILE A 61 5.26 7.42 0.46
CA ILE A 61 5.35 8.40 1.55
C ILE A 61 6.32 7.92 2.63
N VAL A 62 7.17 8.83 3.09
CA VAL A 62 8.06 8.59 4.23
C VAL A 62 7.74 9.64 5.30
N ALA A 63 7.33 9.17 6.47
CA ALA A 63 7.02 9.98 7.63
C ALA A 63 7.96 9.64 8.78
N PHE A 64 8.43 10.64 9.51
CA PHE A 64 9.37 10.43 10.60
C PHE A 64 9.19 11.46 11.73
N ALA A 65 9.49 11.02 12.94
CA ALA A 65 9.51 11.83 14.15
C ALA A 65 10.88 11.74 14.81
N ILE A 66 11.49 12.88 15.06
CA ILE A 66 12.85 12.98 15.58
C ILE A 66 12.79 13.02 17.10
N GLY A 67 13.44 12.09 17.79
CA GLY A 67 13.52 12.10 19.24
C GLY A 67 14.12 13.39 19.81
N ALA A 68 13.67 13.83 20.98
CA ALA A 68 14.19 15.05 21.60
C ALA A 68 15.67 14.91 22.02
N LYS A 69 16.15 13.68 22.22
CA LYS A 69 17.55 13.36 22.53
C LYS A 69 18.34 12.86 21.32
N TYR A 70 17.77 12.96 20.11
CA TYR A 70 18.47 12.52 18.91
C TYR A 70 19.73 13.34 18.66
N VAL A 71 20.81 12.63 18.33
CA VAL A 71 22.05 13.18 17.79
C VAL A 71 22.48 12.36 16.58
N ALA A 72 23.17 12.99 15.64
CA ALA A 72 23.65 12.30 14.44
C ALA A 72 24.49 11.06 14.80
N GLY A 73 24.13 9.91 14.23
CA GLY A 73 24.70 8.60 14.56
C GLY A 73 23.90 7.76 15.56
N ASN A 74 22.75 8.25 16.04
CA ASN A 74 21.73 7.42 16.67
C ASN A 74 20.90 6.66 15.61
N GLY A 75 20.24 5.60 16.03
CA GLY A 75 19.51 4.70 15.14
C GLY A 75 18.16 5.23 14.67
N PHE A 76 17.62 4.54 13.67
CA PHE A 76 16.28 4.73 13.14
C PHE A 76 15.43 3.49 13.47
N HIS A 77 14.22 3.72 13.95
CA HIS A 77 13.23 2.68 14.21
C HIS A 77 12.23 2.76 13.06
N ILE A 78 12.31 1.83 12.13
CA ILE A 78 11.63 1.94 10.83
C ILE A 78 10.56 0.87 10.74
N ILE A 79 9.36 1.25 10.30
CA ILE A 79 8.36 0.31 9.78
C ILE A 79 8.19 0.58 8.29
N GLY A 80 8.48 -0.43 7.47
CA GLY A 80 8.25 -0.41 6.03
C GLY A 80 6.96 -1.15 5.69
N ALA A 81 6.16 -0.64 4.77
CA ALA A 81 5.03 -1.34 4.14
C ALA A 81 4.84 -0.84 2.70
N HIS A 82 3.77 -1.25 2.00
CA HIS A 82 3.46 -0.75 0.65
C HIS A 82 2.02 -0.28 0.46
N THR A 83 1.85 0.63 -0.50
CA THR A 83 0.61 1.36 -0.80
C THR A 83 -0.15 0.77 -1.98
N ASP A 84 0.51 -0.05 -2.80
CA ASP A 84 -0.06 -0.68 -3.97
C ASP A 84 -0.64 -2.07 -3.66
N SER A 85 -1.52 -2.51 -4.56
CA SER A 85 -2.15 -3.83 -4.54
C SER A 85 -2.38 -4.29 -5.98
N PRO A 86 -2.57 -5.60 -6.23
CA PRO A 86 -2.82 -6.10 -7.57
C PRO A 86 -4.12 -5.53 -8.12
N CYS A 87 -4.06 -5.05 -9.36
CA CYS A 87 -5.21 -4.40 -9.99
C CYS A 87 -5.17 -4.47 -11.52
N LEU A 88 -6.26 -4.00 -12.14
CA LEU A 88 -6.32 -3.79 -13.58
C LEU A 88 -6.12 -2.29 -13.87
N LYS A 89 -4.95 -1.92 -14.39
CA LYS A 89 -4.64 -0.54 -14.79
C LYS A 89 -5.14 -0.26 -16.21
N LEU A 90 -5.64 0.93 -16.48
CA LEU A 90 -5.98 1.34 -17.85
C LEU A 90 -4.70 1.39 -18.70
N LYS A 91 -4.79 0.95 -19.96
CA LYS A 91 -3.67 1.06 -20.93
C LYS A 91 -3.52 2.51 -21.43
N PRO A 92 -2.33 2.92 -21.90
CA PRO A 92 -2.14 4.24 -22.52
C PRO A 92 -3.02 4.48 -23.76
N VAL A 93 -3.47 3.39 -24.42
CA VAL A 93 -4.51 3.41 -25.46
C VAL A 93 -5.58 2.42 -25.03
N THR A 94 -6.72 2.94 -24.55
CA THR A 94 -7.78 2.12 -23.98
C THR A 94 -8.91 1.80 -24.96
N LYS A 95 -9.03 2.53 -26.07
CA LYS A 95 -10.18 2.44 -26.96
C LYS A 95 -10.27 1.06 -27.63
N ILE A 96 -11.30 0.29 -27.27
CA ILE A 96 -11.67 -0.97 -27.94
C ILE A 96 -13.16 -0.91 -28.30
N THR A 97 -13.50 -1.25 -29.54
CA THR A 97 -14.89 -1.38 -30.00
C THR A 97 -15.07 -2.78 -30.56
N LYS A 98 -15.96 -3.58 -29.96
CA LYS A 98 -16.18 -4.97 -30.36
C LYS A 98 -17.62 -5.39 -30.07
N GLY A 99 -18.26 -6.10 -31.00
CA GLY A 99 -19.59 -6.67 -30.79
C GLY A 99 -20.70 -5.66 -30.43
N GLY A 100 -20.56 -4.39 -30.83
CA GLY A 100 -21.51 -3.33 -30.46
C GLY A 100 -21.24 -2.64 -29.10
N TYR A 101 -20.20 -3.08 -28.38
CA TYR A 101 -19.80 -2.54 -27.09
C TYR A 101 -18.64 -1.56 -27.19
N LEU A 102 -18.62 -0.60 -26.26
CA LEU A 102 -17.51 0.26 -25.93
C LEU A 102 -16.74 -0.39 -24.79
N GLU A 103 -15.58 -0.95 -25.09
CA GLU A 103 -14.69 -1.62 -24.15
C GLU A 103 -13.48 -0.74 -23.81
N VAL A 104 -12.92 -0.93 -22.61
CA VAL A 104 -11.75 -0.18 -22.13
C VAL A 104 -10.59 -1.14 -21.91
N GLY A 105 -9.55 -1.03 -22.73
CA GLY A 105 -8.34 -1.83 -22.63
C GLY A 105 -7.60 -1.62 -21.31
N VAL A 106 -7.37 -2.73 -20.60
CA VAL A 106 -6.64 -2.77 -19.34
C VAL A 106 -5.38 -3.65 -19.42
N GLN A 107 -4.50 -3.50 -18.44
CA GLN A 107 -3.33 -4.31 -18.20
C GLN A 107 -3.33 -4.82 -16.76
N THR A 108 -2.83 -6.05 -16.56
CA THR A 108 -2.66 -6.64 -15.24
C THR A 108 -1.47 -6.01 -14.53
N TYR A 109 -1.66 -5.59 -13.29
CA TYR A 109 -0.63 -5.08 -12.41
C TYR A 109 -0.56 -5.96 -11.16
N GLY A 110 0.62 -6.49 -10.84
CA GLY A 110 0.81 -7.42 -9.73
C GLY A 110 0.30 -8.85 -10.00
N GLY A 111 0.32 -9.69 -8.96
CA GLY A 111 -0.06 -11.10 -9.01
C GLY A 111 -1.54 -11.38 -8.70
N GLY A 112 -2.47 -10.65 -9.32
CA GLY A 112 -3.89 -10.68 -8.96
C GLY A 112 -4.63 -12.00 -9.21
N LEU A 113 -5.59 -12.32 -8.34
CA LEU A 113 -6.57 -13.39 -8.57
C LEU A 113 -7.64 -12.91 -9.57
N TRP A 114 -7.30 -12.87 -10.86
CA TRP A 114 -8.08 -12.20 -11.90
C TRP A 114 -9.51 -12.70 -12.08
N TYR A 115 -9.80 -13.96 -11.75
CA TYR A 115 -11.16 -14.48 -11.77
C TYR A 115 -12.11 -13.76 -10.79
N THR A 116 -11.57 -13.16 -9.73
CA THR A 116 -12.37 -12.43 -8.72
C THR A 116 -12.84 -11.06 -9.20
N TRP A 117 -12.24 -10.53 -10.28
CA TRP A 117 -12.57 -9.26 -10.90
C TRP A 117 -13.76 -9.35 -11.86
N PHE A 118 -14.14 -10.56 -12.27
CA PHE A 118 -15.32 -10.77 -13.09
C PHE A 118 -16.60 -10.51 -12.29
N ASP A 119 -17.63 -10.02 -12.98
CA ASP A 119 -18.97 -9.79 -12.44
C ASP A 119 -19.04 -8.85 -11.23
N ARG A 120 -18.01 -8.02 -11.07
CA ARG A 120 -17.95 -6.91 -10.11
C ARG A 120 -18.48 -5.62 -10.72
N ASP A 121 -19.03 -4.78 -9.85
CA ASP A 121 -19.47 -3.44 -10.18
C ASP A 121 -18.25 -2.52 -10.06
N LEU A 122 -17.60 -2.26 -11.21
CA LEU A 122 -16.30 -1.62 -11.27
C LEU A 122 -16.42 -0.14 -11.62
N THR A 123 -15.51 0.64 -11.05
CA THR A 123 -15.28 2.05 -11.39
C THR A 123 -13.80 2.30 -11.68
N ILE A 124 -13.42 3.55 -11.95
CA ILE A 124 -12.03 3.99 -12.12
C ILE A 124 -11.61 4.97 -11.02
N ALA A 125 -10.37 4.84 -10.56
CA ALA A 125 -9.72 5.83 -9.72
C ALA A 125 -8.22 5.94 -10.03
N GLY A 126 -7.61 7.07 -9.68
CA GLY A 126 -6.17 7.29 -9.81
C GLY A 126 -5.82 8.77 -9.94
N ARG A 127 -4.82 9.09 -10.77
CA ARG A 127 -4.40 10.48 -11.02
C ARG A 127 -4.56 10.86 -12.49
N VAL A 128 -4.83 12.13 -12.72
CA VAL A 128 -4.92 12.76 -14.05
C VAL A 128 -3.96 13.94 -14.08
N LEU A 129 -3.11 14.01 -15.10
CA LEU A 129 -2.30 15.18 -15.39
C LEU A 129 -3.13 16.17 -16.19
N VAL A 130 -3.27 17.39 -15.66
CA VAL A 130 -4.09 18.44 -16.25
C VAL A 130 -3.23 19.65 -16.59
N ARG A 131 -3.52 20.26 -17.73
CA ARG A 131 -3.03 21.57 -18.10
C ARG A 131 -3.95 22.61 -17.47
N GLU A 132 -3.36 23.56 -16.77
CA GLU A 132 -4.11 24.67 -16.17
C GLU A 132 -3.64 25.97 -16.82
N LYS A 133 -4.60 26.84 -17.17
CA LYS A 133 -4.33 28.16 -17.71
C LYS A 133 -4.90 29.22 -16.78
N LYS A 134 -4.03 29.93 -16.07
CA LYS A 134 -4.41 31.02 -15.17
C LYS A 134 -3.66 32.28 -15.55
N ASP A 135 -4.38 33.38 -15.76
CA ASP A 135 -3.81 34.70 -16.12
C ASP A 135 -2.85 34.66 -17.33
N GLY A 136 -3.13 33.77 -18.30
CA GLY A 136 -2.29 33.57 -19.49
C GLY A 136 -1.05 32.69 -19.27
N VAL A 137 -0.74 32.31 -18.04
CA VAL A 137 0.34 31.38 -17.69
C VAL A 137 -0.18 29.95 -17.77
N VAL A 138 0.59 29.07 -18.43
CA VAL A 138 0.30 27.64 -18.52
C VAL A 138 1.11 26.90 -17.47
N SER A 139 0.43 26.15 -16.62
CA SER A 139 1.01 25.23 -15.64
C SER A 139 0.47 23.82 -15.84
N TYR A 140 1.15 22.83 -15.25
CA TYR A 140 0.73 21.44 -15.25
C TYR A 140 0.64 20.94 -13.83
N GLY A 141 -0.50 20.35 -13.49
CA GLY A 141 -0.79 19.78 -12.18
C GLY A 141 -1.27 18.35 -12.32
N HIS A 142 -1.38 17.65 -11.20
CA HIS A 142 -2.15 16.41 -11.15
C HIS A 142 -3.37 16.61 -10.26
N LYS A 143 -4.45 15.91 -10.59
CA LYS A 143 -5.66 15.81 -9.77
C LYS A 143 -5.96 14.35 -9.50
N LEU A 144 -6.36 14.04 -8.28
CA LEU A 144 -6.90 12.72 -7.96
C LEU A 144 -8.34 12.64 -8.48
N VAL A 145 -8.66 11.50 -9.09
CA VAL A 145 -9.97 11.23 -9.70
C VAL A 145 -10.47 9.92 -9.15
N ARG A 146 -11.75 9.89 -8.77
CA ARG A 146 -12.48 8.68 -8.42
C ARG A 146 -13.93 8.84 -8.88
N VAL A 147 -14.31 8.10 -9.91
CA VAL A 147 -15.72 8.05 -10.30
C VAL A 147 -16.47 7.21 -9.26
N GLN A 148 -17.53 7.75 -8.65
CA GLN A 148 -18.24 7.05 -7.57
C GLN A 148 -19.18 5.94 -8.07
N GLU A 149 -19.74 6.12 -9.27
CA GLU A 149 -20.71 5.20 -9.85
C GLU A 149 -20.05 3.96 -10.49
N PRO A 150 -20.71 2.79 -10.48
CA PRO A 150 -20.22 1.59 -11.15
C PRO A 150 -20.41 1.72 -12.67
N ILE A 151 -19.38 2.24 -13.34
CA ILE A 151 -19.40 2.54 -14.78
C ILE A 151 -18.92 1.38 -15.66
N MET A 152 -18.33 0.33 -15.09
CA MET A 152 -17.72 -0.76 -15.84
C MET A 152 -18.02 -2.13 -15.24
N ARG A 153 -17.99 -3.15 -16.11
CA ARG A 153 -18.09 -4.56 -15.69
C ARG A 153 -17.28 -5.47 -16.60
N ILE A 154 -16.64 -6.49 -16.03
CA ILE A 154 -16.04 -7.59 -16.78
C ILE A 154 -16.99 -8.79 -16.68
N PRO A 155 -17.87 -9.02 -17.67
CA PRO A 155 -18.87 -10.08 -17.59
C PRO A 155 -18.24 -11.46 -17.78
N THR A 156 -18.69 -12.46 -17.01
CA THR A 156 -18.35 -13.86 -17.31
C THR A 156 -19.05 -14.37 -18.57
N LEU A 157 -18.46 -15.35 -19.24
CA LEU A 157 -19.15 -16.12 -20.26
C LEU A 157 -20.17 -17.05 -19.58
N ALA A 158 -21.40 -17.07 -20.10
CA ALA A 158 -22.43 -17.96 -19.58
C ALA A 158 -22.01 -19.44 -19.70
N ILE A 159 -22.21 -20.22 -18.62
CA ILE A 159 -21.89 -21.66 -18.55
C ILE A 159 -22.54 -22.49 -19.68
N HIS A 160 -23.66 -22.05 -20.23
CA HIS A 160 -24.32 -22.71 -21.35
C HIS A 160 -23.47 -22.72 -22.63
N LEU A 161 -22.58 -21.73 -22.78
CA LEU A 161 -21.65 -21.56 -23.90
C LEU A 161 -20.26 -22.11 -23.58
N ASP A 162 -19.97 -22.43 -22.32
CA ASP A 162 -18.76 -23.14 -21.90
C ASP A 162 -19.10 -24.14 -20.79
N ARG A 163 -19.40 -25.38 -21.22
CA ARG A 163 -19.77 -26.47 -20.31
C ARG A 163 -18.57 -27.08 -19.59
N THR A 164 -17.33 -26.81 -20.03
CA THR A 164 -16.14 -27.42 -19.43
C THR A 164 -15.68 -26.71 -18.17
N ILE A 165 -16.15 -25.48 -17.89
CA ILE A 165 -15.84 -24.72 -16.65
C ILE A 165 -16.07 -25.55 -15.39
N SER A 166 -17.15 -26.35 -15.34
CA SER A 166 -17.49 -27.15 -14.17
C SER A 166 -16.50 -28.30 -13.88
N SER A 167 -15.87 -28.85 -14.92
CA SER A 167 -14.95 -29.98 -14.82
C SER A 167 -13.47 -29.59 -14.91
N GLU A 168 -13.14 -28.54 -15.65
CA GLU A 168 -11.77 -28.10 -15.93
C GLU A 168 -11.40 -26.76 -15.26
N GLY A 169 -12.37 -26.09 -14.63
CA GLY A 169 -12.20 -24.76 -14.07
C GLY A 169 -12.26 -23.64 -15.11
N LEU A 170 -12.32 -22.40 -14.63
CA LEU A 170 -12.37 -21.21 -15.47
C LEU A 170 -10.98 -20.89 -16.06
N LYS A 171 -10.85 -20.94 -17.39
CA LYS A 171 -9.62 -20.60 -18.10
C LYS A 171 -9.69 -19.18 -18.67
N ILE A 172 -8.91 -18.28 -18.09
CA ILE A 172 -8.92 -16.85 -18.44
C ILE A 172 -7.71 -16.53 -19.33
N ASN A 173 -7.95 -15.90 -20.48
CA ASN A 173 -6.90 -15.20 -21.21
C ASN A 173 -6.88 -13.74 -20.74
N ASN A 174 -5.82 -13.32 -20.05
CA ASN A 174 -5.74 -11.99 -19.45
C ASN A 174 -5.85 -10.83 -20.45
N GLN A 175 -5.49 -11.06 -21.72
CA GLN A 175 -5.60 -10.03 -22.76
C GLN A 175 -7.01 -9.93 -23.36
N ASN A 176 -7.67 -11.07 -23.55
CA ASN A 176 -8.93 -11.14 -24.30
C ASN A 176 -10.18 -11.15 -23.41
N HIS A 177 -10.07 -11.64 -22.17
CA HIS A 177 -11.23 -11.92 -21.32
C HIS A 177 -11.36 -10.96 -20.12
N LEU A 178 -10.35 -10.12 -19.83
CA LEU A 178 -10.38 -9.15 -18.73
C LEU A 178 -10.79 -7.73 -19.16
N VAL A 179 -11.30 -7.57 -20.38
CA VAL A 179 -11.61 -6.24 -20.92
C VAL A 179 -12.99 -5.78 -20.42
N PRO A 180 -13.07 -4.73 -19.58
CA PRO A 180 -14.36 -4.22 -19.11
C PRO A 180 -15.18 -3.55 -20.20
N VAL A 181 -16.49 -3.72 -20.10
CA VAL A 181 -17.50 -2.99 -20.88
C VAL A 181 -17.86 -1.70 -20.15
N LEU A 182 -17.79 -0.56 -20.87
CA LEU A 182 -18.20 0.77 -20.40
C LEU A 182 -19.59 1.17 -20.91
N GLY A 183 -19.98 0.73 -22.11
CA GLY A 183 -21.25 1.10 -22.71
C GLY A 183 -21.53 0.42 -24.04
N THR A 184 -22.57 0.85 -24.75
CA THR A 184 -22.95 0.32 -26.07
C THR A 184 -22.98 1.42 -27.12
N LEU A 185 -22.71 1.05 -28.37
CA LEU A 185 -22.84 1.97 -29.52
C LEU A 185 -24.28 2.44 -29.69
N ILE A 186 -25.28 1.58 -29.42
CA ILE A 186 -26.70 1.91 -29.57
C ILE A 186 -27.07 3.06 -28.63
N LYS A 187 -26.71 2.98 -27.35
CA LYS A 187 -27.03 4.04 -26.39
C LYS A 187 -26.30 5.33 -26.72
N LYS A 188 -25.03 5.25 -27.16
CA LYS A 188 -24.28 6.42 -27.69
C LYS A 188 -25.01 7.09 -28.87
N LEU A 189 -25.61 6.31 -29.77
CA LEU A 189 -26.34 6.85 -30.93
C LEU A 189 -27.70 7.47 -30.53
N VAL A 190 -28.40 6.86 -29.57
CA VAL A 190 -29.74 7.30 -29.12
C VAL A 190 -29.68 8.57 -28.26
N GLU A 191 -28.67 8.71 -27.40
CA GLU A 191 -28.49 9.90 -26.57
C GLU A 191 -27.95 11.11 -27.38
N GLY A 192 -27.74 10.92 -28.69
CA GLY A 192 -27.11 11.91 -29.58
C GLY A 192 -25.61 12.01 -29.33
N ASN A 193 -24.91 12.80 -30.15
CA ASN A 193 -23.50 13.12 -29.89
C ASN A 193 -23.36 13.55 -28.44
N VAL A 194 -22.62 12.76 -27.66
CA VAL A 194 -22.33 13.09 -26.27
C VAL A 194 -21.71 14.50 -26.28
N PRO A 195 -22.22 15.47 -25.50
CA PRO A 195 -21.78 16.85 -25.58
C PRO A 195 -20.25 16.93 -25.44
N GLY A 196 -19.54 17.40 -26.48
CA GLY A 196 -18.08 17.40 -26.53
C GLY A 196 -17.42 16.63 -27.68
N GLU A 197 -18.17 16.13 -28.67
CA GLU A 197 -17.61 15.91 -30.03
C GLU A 197 -17.33 17.28 -30.71
N SER A 198 -16.54 18.14 -30.05
CA SER A 198 -15.97 19.34 -30.65
C SER A 198 -14.79 18.93 -31.52
N SER A 199 -14.74 19.52 -32.71
CA SER A 199 -13.78 19.35 -33.80
C SER A 199 -12.33 19.80 -33.47
N GLY A 200 -11.79 19.33 -32.35
CA GLY A 200 -10.35 19.30 -32.07
C GLY A 200 -9.76 17.95 -32.47
N ALA A 201 -8.44 17.88 -32.67
CA ALA A 201 -7.72 16.70 -33.16
C ALA A 201 -8.31 15.38 -32.65
N GLU A 202 -8.75 14.49 -33.55
CA GLU A 202 -9.42 13.24 -33.21
C GLU A 202 -8.62 12.47 -32.15
N ASN A 203 -9.08 12.48 -30.90
CA ASN A 203 -8.49 11.62 -29.88
C ASN A 203 -8.86 10.17 -30.21
N THR A 204 -7.92 9.47 -30.84
CA THR A 204 -8.06 8.07 -31.22
C THR A 204 -7.71 7.11 -30.09
N LYS A 205 -7.13 7.59 -28.98
CA LYS A 205 -6.58 6.74 -27.90
C LYS A 205 -7.63 6.21 -26.93
N HIS A 206 -8.65 7.00 -26.63
CA HIS A 206 -9.67 6.71 -25.62
C HIS A 206 -11.08 6.95 -26.14
N HIS A 207 -12.08 6.29 -25.56
CA HIS A 207 -13.49 6.62 -25.86
C HIS A 207 -13.84 8.01 -25.30
N PRO A 208 -14.55 8.88 -26.06
CA PRO A 208 -14.96 10.20 -25.57
C PRO A 208 -15.75 10.16 -24.25
N LEU A 209 -16.63 9.16 -24.10
CA LEU A 209 -17.40 8.94 -22.87
C LEU A 209 -16.49 8.75 -21.64
N LEU A 210 -15.39 8.02 -21.79
CA LEU A 210 -14.43 7.81 -20.70
C LEU A 210 -13.76 9.14 -20.33
N LEU A 211 -13.30 9.91 -21.32
CA LEU A 211 -12.64 11.19 -21.09
C LEU A 211 -13.56 12.21 -20.43
N GLN A 212 -14.84 12.25 -20.79
CA GLN A 212 -15.83 13.13 -20.16
C GLN A 212 -16.07 12.77 -18.69
N LEU A 213 -16.15 11.48 -18.36
CA LEU A 213 -16.26 11.04 -16.96
C LEU A 213 -15.04 11.46 -16.15
N ILE A 214 -13.84 11.31 -16.72
CA ILE A 214 -12.57 11.73 -16.09
C ILE A 214 -12.53 13.25 -15.93
N ALA A 215 -12.86 14.01 -16.97
CA ALA A 215 -12.86 15.47 -16.99
C ALA A 215 -13.83 16.07 -15.97
N LYS A 216 -15.04 15.50 -15.88
CA LYS A 216 -16.04 15.85 -14.88
C LYS A 216 -15.51 15.69 -13.46
N GLU A 217 -14.90 14.54 -13.16
CA GLU A 217 -14.36 14.26 -11.82
C GLU A 217 -13.11 15.11 -11.52
N ALA A 218 -12.28 15.37 -12.52
CA ALA A 218 -11.13 16.26 -12.41
C ALA A 218 -11.50 17.75 -12.38
N ASN A 219 -12.77 18.11 -12.62
CA ASN A 219 -13.23 19.48 -12.78
C ASN A 219 -12.33 20.26 -13.76
N CYS A 220 -12.18 19.72 -14.98
CA CYS A 220 -11.46 20.33 -16.11
C CYS A 220 -12.17 20.00 -17.42
N GLU A 221 -11.75 20.63 -18.51
CA GLU A 221 -12.20 20.28 -19.85
C GLU A 221 -11.44 19.05 -20.38
N VAL A 222 -12.02 18.35 -21.36
CA VAL A 222 -11.41 17.13 -21.94
C VAL A 222 -10.08 17.42 -22.63
N ASP A 223 -9.94 18.58 -23.27
CA ASP A 223 -8.71 19.02 -23.95
C ASP A 223 -7.61 19.48 -22.98
N GLU A 224 -7.94 19.71 -21.70
CA GLU A 224 -6.98 20.01 -20.64
C GLU A 224 -6.33 18.74 -20.08
N ILE A 225 -6.91 17.55 -20.31
CA ILE A 225 -6.32 16.27 -19.90
C ILE A 225 -5.07 16.00 -20.73
N CYS A 226 -3.92 15.93 -20.08
CA CYS A 226 -2.64 15.63 -20.71
C CYS A 226 -2.37 14.13 -20.79
N ASP A 227 -2.55 13.42 -19.66
CA ASP A 227 -2.40 11.97 -19.52
C ASP A 227 -3.03 11.52 -18.19
N PHE A 228 -3.14 10.21 -17.95
CA PHE A 228 -3.65 9.69 -16.67
C PHE A 228 -3.09 8.31 -16.31
N GLU A 229 -3.04 8.05 -15.01
CA GLU A 229 -2.80 6.73 -14.43
C GLU A 229 -4.01 6.34 -13.59
N LEU A 230 -4.89 5.55 -14.20
CA LEU A 230 -6.14 5.09 -13.61
C LEU A 230 -6.15 3.57 -13.54
N GLN A 231 -6.81 3.03 -12.53
CA GLN A 231 -7.06 1.61 -12.37
C GLN A 231 -8.54 1.35 -12.14
N LEU A 232 -8.97 0.12 -12.43
CA LEU A 232 -10.28 -0.37 -12.04
C LEU A 232 -10.32 -0.59 -10.52
N CYS A 233 -11.46 -0.30 -9.92
CA CYS A 233 -11.73 -0.46 -8.48
C CYS A 233 -13.12 -1.08 -8.28
N ASP A 234 -13.27 -1.99 -7.30
CA ASP A 234 -14.59 -2.42 -6.83
C ASP A 234 -15.30 -1.23 -6.16
N THR A 235 -16.57 -1.03 -6.47
CA THR A 235 -17.42 -0.01 -5.82
C THR A 235 -17.99 -0.51 -4.50
N GLN A 236 -17.97 -1.82 -4.24
CA GLN A 236 -18.46 -2.39 -2.99
C GLN A 236 -17.59 -1.95 -1.79
N PRO A 237 -18.13 -1.20 -0.81
CA PRO A 237 -17.35 -0.68 0.29
C PRO A 237 -16.78 -1.79 1.17
N SER A 238 -15.66 -1.49 1.81
CA SER A 238 -15.04 -2.25 2.89
C SER A 238 -15.96 -2.24 4.11
N VAL A 239 -16.11 -3.38 4.79
CA VAL A 239 -17.04 -3.52 5.92
C VAL A 239 -16.51 -4.48 6.98
N VAL A 240 -16.94 -4.26 8.23
CA VAL A 240 -16.90 -5.29 9.27
C VAL A 240 -18.08 -6.26 9.06
N ALA A 241 -17.80 -7.55 8.99
CA ALA A 241 -18.72 -8.59 8.55
C ALA A 241 -18.54 -9.91 9.33
N GLY A 242 -19.30 -10.93 8.92
CA GLY A 242 -19.42 -12.21 9.62
C GLY A 242 -20.57 -12.20 10.64
N ALA A 243 -21.06 -13.39 11.02
CA ALA A 243 -22.18 -13.54 11.95
C ALA A 243 -21.93 -12.85 13.30
N MET A 244 -20.67 -12.81 13.73
CA MET A 244 -20.23 -12.16 14.98
C MET A 244 -19.53 -10.81 14.75
N LYS A 245 -19.56 -10.25 13.53
CA LYS A 245 -18.83 -9.01 13.17
C LYS A 245 -17.32 -9.07 13.49
N GLU A 246 -16.73 -10.23 13.23
CA GLU A 246 -15.36 -10.56 13.60
C GLU A 246 -14.38 -10.48 12.42
N PHE A 247 -14.87 -10.19 11.20
CA PHE A 247 -14.05 -10.12 10.00
C PHE A 247 -14.12 -8.75 9.34
N ILE A 248 -13.09 -8.41 8.58
CA ILE A 248 -13.10 -7.28 7.65
C ILE A 248 -13.10 -7.87 6.24
N PHE A 249 -14.08 -7.47 5.43
CA PHE A 249 -14.11 -7.78 4.00
C PHE A 249 -13.79 -6.51 3.22
N SER A 250 -12.67 -6.52 2.50
CA SER A 250 -12.18 -5.35 1.77
C SER A 250 -11.30 -5.76 0.61
N GLY A 251 -11.25 -4.96 -0.45
CA GLY A 251 -10.10 -5.02 -1.35
C GLY A 251 -8.88 -4.34 -0.71
N ARG A 252 -7.67 -4.75 -1.10
CA ARG A 252 -6.42 -4.06 -0.74
C ARG A 252 -6.08 -4.12 0.76
N LEU A 253 -6.57 -5.13 1.48
CA LEU A 253 -6.02 -5.44 2.81
C LEU A 253 -4.51 -5.66 2.68
N ASP A 254 -4.13 -6.38 1.63
CA ASP A 254 -2.79 -6.44 1.10
C ASP A 254 -2.48 -5.17 0.26
N ASN A 255 -1.71 -4.20 0.76
CA ASN A 255 -1.14 -4.12 2.10
C ASN A 255 -1.54 -2.84 2.85
N LEU A 256 -2.70 -2.27 2.50
CA LEU A 256 -3.18 -1.07 3.19
C LEU A 256 -3.51 -1.33 4.66
N CYS A 257 -3.76 -2.58 5.06
CA CYS A 257 -3.92 -2.95 6.46
C CYS A 257 -2.65 -2.67 7.27
N MET A 258 -1.48 -3.17 6.84
CA MET A 258 -0.23 -2.91 7.57
C MET A 258 0.27 -1.48 7.38
N SER A 259 0.06 -0.88 6.20
CA SER A 259 0.34 0.55 5.98
C SER A 259 -0.43 1.45 6.94
N PHE A 260 -1.74 1.20 7.13
CA PHE A 260 -2.57 1.92 8.09
C PHE A 260 -2.10 1.69 9.52
N CYS A 261 -1.87 0.44 9.94
CA CYS A 261 -1.42 0.13 11.30
C CYS A 261 -0.09 0.82 11.62
N SER A 262 0.84 0.83 10.66
CA SER A 262 2.14 1.51 10.77
C SER A 262 2.00 3.02 10.94
N LEU A 263 1.18 3.67 10.10
CA LEU A 263 0.91 5.10 10.21
C LEU A 263 0.23 5.46 11.53
N LYS A 264 -0.80 4.71 11.92
CA LYS A 264 -1.51 4.94 13.17
C LYS A 264 -0.59 4.75 14.39
N ALA A 265 0.27 3.73 14.38
CA ALA A 265 1.29 3.53 15.41
C ALA A 265 2.27 4.71 15.50
N LEU A 266 2.74 5.25 14.37
CA LEU A 266 3.63 6.42 14.36
C LEU A 266 2.91 7.68 14.89
N VAL A 267 1.68 7.93 14.46
CA VAL A 267 0.87 9.07 14.92
C VAL A 267 0.62 8.97 16.43
N GLU A 268 0.14 7.82 16.91
CA GLU A 268 -0.26 7.64 18.31
C GLU A 268 0.93 7.58 19.26
N SER A 269 2.05 6.98 18.85
CA SER A 269 3.29 7.00 19.64
C SER A 269 3.90 8.40 19.76
N THR A 270 3.42 9.38 18.99
CA THR A 270 3.90 10.78 18.99
C THR A 270 2.78 11.80 19.27
N SER A 271 1.71 11.36 19.92
CA SER A 271 0.48 12.12 20.15
C SER A 271 0.57 13.10 21.33
N THR A 272 1.43 12.85 22.32
CA THR A 272 1.60 13.73 23.48
C THR A 272 2.86 14.57 23.37
N ASP A 273 2.89 15.74 24.01
CA ASP A 273 4.05 16.64 24.00
C ASP A 273 5.32 15.97 24.57
N HIS A 274 5.15 15.00 25.47
CA HIS A 274 6.24 14.28 26.14
C HIS A 274 6.64 12.96 25.45
N SER A 275 5.91 12.55 24.41
CA SER A 275 6.11 11.26 23.73
C SER A 275 7.52 11.07 23.15
N LEU A 276 8.23 12.17 22.87
CA LEU A 276 9.57 12.16 22.27
C LEU A 276 10.67 12.61 23.23
N ASP A 277 10.35 13.00 24.48
CA ASP A 277 11.30 13.61 25.43
C ASP A 277 12.47 12.69 25.81
N HIS A 278 12.22 11.38 25.78
CA HIS A 278 13.23 10.36 26.10
C HIS A 278 13.68 9.56 24.88
N GLU A 279 13.09 9.84 23.72
CA GLU A 279 13.44 9.20 22.46
C GLU A 279 14.79 9.74 21.97
N SER A 280 15.70 8.82 21.65
CA SER A 280 17.05 9.10 21.15
C SER A 280 17.23 8.70 19.70
N GLY A 281 16.36 7.87 19.15
CA GLY A 281 16.31 7.52 17.74
C GLY A 281 15.36 8.39 16.93
N VAL A 282 15.17 8.01 15.67
CA VAL A 282 14.16 8.57 14.79
C VAL A 282 13.13 7.49 14.49
N ARG A 283 11.87 7.73 14.86
CA ARG A 283 10.76 6.85 14.50
C ARG A 283 10.34 7.13 13.08
N MET A 284 10.20 6.12 12.25
CA MET A 284 9.96 6.29 10.82
C MET A 284 8.97 5.25 10.29
N VAL A 285 8.08 5.70 9.42
CA VAL A 285 7.25 4.85 8.56
C VAL A 285 7.58 5.17 7.12
N ALA A 286 7.89 4.15 6.33
CA ALA A 286 8.12 4.27 4.89
C ALA A 286 7.14 3.35 4.15
N LEU A 287 6.22 3.96 3.40
CA LEU A 287 5.24 3.25 2.58
C LEU A 287 5.63 3.40 1.13
N PHE A 288 5.98 2.28 0.50
CA PHE A 288 6.48 2.22 -0.87
C PHE A 288 5.38 1.87 -1.86
N ASP A 289 5.55 2.26 -3.11
CA ASP A 289 4.72 1.79 -4.23
C ASP A 289 5.45 0.65 -4.95
N HIS A 290 4.79 -0.01 -5.89
CA HIS A 290 5.39 -1.03 -6.75
C HIS A 290 5.94 -2.29 -6.07
N GLU A 291 5.49 -2.63 -4.86
CA GLU A 291 5.89 -3.89 -4.21
C GLU A 291 5.49 -5.10 -5.08
N GLU A 292 4.24 -5.07 -5.55
CA GLU A 292 3.58 -6.16 -6.29
C GLU A 292 4.22 -6.49 -7.64
N VAL A 293 5.13 -5.61 -8.09
CA VAL A 293 5.85 -5.74 -9.36
C VAL A 293 7.37 -5.78 -9.16
N GLY A 294 7.84 -6.00 -7.93
CA GLY A 294 9.24 -6.25 -7.59
C GLY A 294 10.01 -5.07 -6.99
N SER A 295 9.34 -3.94 -6.70
CA SER A 295 9.91 -2.74 -6.07
C SER A 295 10.98 -1.96 -6.86
N ASP A 296 11.30 -2.36 -8.08
CA ASP A 296 12.32 -1.74 -8.95
C ASP A 296 11.81 -0.46 -9.63
N SER A 297 11.62 0.60 -8.86
CA SER A 297 11.19 1.91 -9.37
C SER A 297 11.75 3.06 -8.53
N ALA A 298 11.55 4.31 -8.95
CA ALA A 298 12.03 5.49 -8.22
C ALA A 298 11.34 5.69 -6.85
N GLN A 299 10.16 5.10 -6.64
CA GLN A 299 9.35 5.21 -5.43
C GLN A 299 9.10 3.85 -4.73
N GLY A 300 9.68 2.77 -5.25
CA GLY A 300 9.60 1.44 -4.65
C GLY A 300 10.64 1.22 -3.57
N ALA A 301 10.56 0.09 -2.88
CA ALA A 301 11.50 -0.27 -1.82
C ALA A 301 12.94 -0.48 -2.33
N GLY A 302 13.12 -0.81 -3.61
CA GLY A 302 14.43 -0.88 -4.26
C GLY A 302 15.04 0.50 -4.59
N SER A 303 14.28 1.58 -4.37
CA SER A 303 14.74 2.95 -4.61
C SER A 303 15.65 3.47 -3.49
N PRO A 304 16.48 4.49 -3.75
CA PRO A 304 17.25 5.14 -2.70
C PRO A 304 16.39 5.98 -1.74
N ALA A 305 15.06 6.06 -1.88
CA ALA A 305 14.21 6.98 -1.10
C ALA A 305 14.44 6.89 0.41
N MET A 306 14.54 5.67 0.95
CA MET A 306 14.78 5.48 2.38
C MET A 306 16.21 5.91 2.75
N LEU A 307 17.22 5.45 2.01
CA LEU A 307 18.61 5.81 2.25
C LEU A 307 18.84 7.33 2.14
N ASP A 308 18.21 8.00 1.17
CA ASP A 308 18.22 9.44 1.00
C ASP A 308 17.65 10.13 2.26
N ALA A 309 16.53 9.64 2.81
CA ALA A 309 15.94 10.17 4.02
C ALA A 309 16.88 10.00 5.23
N LEU A 310 17.44 8.80 5.45
CA LEU A 310 18.39 8.53 6.54
C LEU A 310 19.63 9.44 6.45
N THR A 311 20.16 9.57 5.23
CA THR A 311 21.33 10.40 4.93
C THR A 311 21.03 11.87 5.23
N ARG A 312 19.93 12.40 4.69
CA ARG A 312 19.55 13.80 4.85
C ARG A 312 19.27 14.13 6.31
N ILE A 313 18.52 13.30 7.03
CA ILE A 313 18.26 13.48 8.47
C ILE A 313 19.58 13.48 9.23
N THR A 314 20.49 12.54 8.98
CA THR A 314 21.79 12.50 9.66
C THR A 314 22.61 13.76 9.39
N CYS A 315 22.70 14.19 8.13
CA CYS A 315 23.46 15.37 7.71
C CYS A 315 22.91 16.69 8.28
N CYS A 316 21.59 16.82 8.46
CA CYS A 316 20.99 18.01 9.09
C CYS A 316 21.52 18.26 10.51
N PHE A 317 21.87 17.20 11.24
CA PHE A 317 22.38 17.29 12.61
C PHE A 317 23.92 17.25 12.69
N ASN A 318 24.58 16.75 11.64
CA ASN A 318 26.04 16.80 11.52
C ASN A 318 26.49 16.61 10.06
N HIS A 319 26.87 17.71 9.40
CA HIS A 319 27.31 17.70 8.00
C HIS A 319 28.79 17.35 7.81
N SER A 320 29.58 17.30 8.90
CA SER A 320 31.05 17.18 8.81
C SER A 320 31.57 15.76 8.87
N ASN A 321 30.76 14.78 9.28
CA ASN A 321 31.19 13.39 9.44
C ASN A 321 30.23 12.39 8.80
N SER A 322 30.56 11.98 7.56
CA SER A 322 29.80 10.98 6.80
C SER A 322 29.71 9.60 7.47
N LYS A 323 30.65 9.26 8.37
CA LYS A 323 30.65 7.97 9.10
C LYS A 323 29.50 7.84 10.11
N LEU A 324 28.83 8.94 10.44
CA LEU A 324 27.70 8.91 11.37
C LEU A 324 26.49 8.16 10.78
N LEU A 325 26.30 8.20 9.46
CA LEU A 325 25.24 7.44 8.81
C LEU A 325 25.49 5.93 8.93
N GLU A 326 26.72 5.48 8.64
CA GLU A 326 27.12 4.07 8.77
C GLU A 326 26.86 3.55 10.19
N LYS A 327 27.20 4.37 11.21
CA LYS A 327 26.91 4.07 12.61
C LYS A 327 25.41 4.03 12.91
N ALA A 328 24.64 4.97 12.36
CA ALA A 328 23.20 5.02 12.53
C ALA A 328 22.52 3.77 11.95
N ILE A 329 22.92 3.33 10.75
CA ILE A 329 22.41 2.12 10.09
C ILE A 329 22.58 0.90 10.99
N GLN A 330 23.77 0.70 11.58
CA GLN A 330 24.03 -0.45 12.47
C GLN A 330 23.27 -0.38 13.82
N ARG A 331 22.78 0.80 14.19
CA ARG A 331 21.91 1.03 15.36
C ARG A 331 20.42 1.04 15.01
N SER A 332 20.08 0.84 13.74
CA SER A 332 18.71 0.88 13.25
C SER A 332 18.09 -0.51 13.25
N PHE A 333 16.77 -0.53 13.18
CA PHE A 333 16.00 -1.76 13.03
C PHE A 333 14.81 -1.48 12.10
N LEU A 334 14.50 -2.45 11.24
CA LEU A 334 13.41 -2.36 10.27
C LEU A 334 12.39 -3.47 10.55
N VAL A 335 11.13 -3.07 10.70
CA VAL A 335 9.98 -3.95 10.66
C VAL A 335 9.39 -3.87 9.25
N SER A 336 9.56 -4.93 8.46
CA SER A 336 8.89 -5.11 7.17
C SER A 336 7.48 -5.64 7.45
N ALA A 337 6.49 -4.75 7.36
CA ALA A 337 5.11 -4.99 7.69
C ALA A 337 4.31 -5.27 6.41
N ASP A 338 3.94 -6.53 6.23
CA ASP A 338 3.21 -7.02 5.08
C ASP A 338 2.37 -8.23 5.46
N MET A 339 1.16 -8.36 4.92
CA MET A 339 0.17 -9.35 5.32
C MET A 339 0.71 -10.80 5.31
N ALA A 340 0.07 -11.68 6.08
CA ALA A 340 0.46 -13.08 6.23
C ALA A 340 -0.68 -14.01 5.80
N HIS A 341 -0.35 -15.25 5.41
CA HIS A 341 -1.36 -16.23 5.01
C HIS A 341 -1.94 -16.96 6.22
N ALA A 342 -3.21 -16.69 6.54
CA ALA A 342 -3.96 -17.47 7.51
C ALA A 342 -4.20 -18.90 7.00
N LEU A 343 -4.33 -19.86 7.93
CA LEU A 343 -4.71 -21.23 7.62
C LEU A 343 -6.07 -21.25 6.91
N HIS A 344 -6.09 -21.68 5.66
CA HIS A 344 -7.32 -21.76 4.89
C HIS A 344 -8.07 -23.06 5.22
N PRO A 345 -9.30 -23.02 5.77
CA PRO A 345 -10.00 -24.22 6.25
C PRO A 345 -10.30 -25.25 5.14
N ASN A 346 -10.50 -24.79 3.90
CA ASN A 346 -10.75 -25.67 2.75
C ASN A 346 -9.49 -26.12 2.00
N TYR A 347 -8.30 -25.65 2.41
CA TYR A 347 -7.02 -25.92 1.74
C TYR A 347 -5.88 -26.04 2.78
N MET A 348 -6.17 -26.68 3.92
CA MET A 348 -5.23 -26.75 5.05
C MET A 348 -3.90 -27.42 4.68
N GLU A 349 -3.91 -28.31 3.68
CA GLU A 349 -2.73 -29.00 3.17
C GLU A 349 -1.67 -28.08 2.55
N LYS A 350 -2.03 -26.81 2.28
CA LYS A 350 -1.11 -25.80 1.74
C LYS A 350 -0.19 -25.18 2.79
N HIS A 351 -0.51 -25.32 4.08
CA HIS A 351 0.33 -24.82 5.17
C HIS A 351 1.29 -25.90 5.68
N GLU A 352 2.40 -25.46 6.28
CA GLU A 352 3.25 -26.32 7.09
C GLU A 352 2.50 -26.68 8.38
N GLU A 353 2.63 -27.92 8.86
CA GLU A 353 1.78 -28.46 9.93
C GLU A 353 1.91 -27.71 11.26
N ASN A 354 3.10 -27.20 11.58
CA ASN A 354 3.41 -26.50 12.82
C ASN A 354 3.38 -24.97 12.69
N HIS A 355 3.20 -24.43 11.48
CA HIS A 355 3.23 -22.98 11.22
C HIS A 355 1.95 -22.56 10.48
N GLN A 356 0.84 -22.61 11.21
CA GLN A 356 -0.51 -22.37 10.72
C GLN A 356 -1.13 -21.14 11.40
N PRO A 357 -0.85 -19.91 10.92
CA PRO A 357 -1.44 -18.72 11.49
C PRO A 357 -2.96 -18.77 11.49
N LYS A 358 -3.58 -18.52 12.63
CA LYS A 358 -5.02 -18.45 12.80
C LYS A 358 -5.45 -16.99 12.83
N LEU A 359 -6.63 -16.72 12.27
CA LEU A 359 -7.31 -15.44 12.50
C LEU A 359 -7.57 -15.27 14.00
N HIS A 360 -7.48 -14.03 14.48
CA HIS A 360 -7.53 -13.61 15.89
C HIS A 360 -6.38 -14.14 16.75
N GLY A 361 -5.42 -14.83 16.14
CA GLY A 361 -4.30 -15.48 16.82
C GLY A 361 -3.11 -14.56 17.07
N GLY A 362 -3.16 -13.30 16.60
CA GLY A 362 -2.07 -12.36 16.78
C GLY A 362 -1.18 -12.18 15.56
N LEU A 363 -0.28 -11.20 15.67
CA LEU A 363 0.61 -10.81 14.58
C LEU A 363 1.59 -11.94 14.24
N VAL A 364 1.81 -12.18 12.95
CA VAL A 364 2.62 -13.30 12.47
C VAL A 364 4.06 -12.84 12.21
N ILE A 365 5.04 -13.53 12.79
CA ILE A 365 6.46 -13.40 12.43
C ILE A 365 6.74 -14.37 11.28
N LYS A 366 7.19 -13.84 10.15
CA LYS A 366 7.38 -14.58 8.89
C LYS A 366 8.85 -15.01 8.75
N HIS A 367 9.10 -16.31 8.62
CA HIS A 367 10.43 -16.89 8.52
C HIS A 367 10.65 -17.53 7.16
N ASN A 368 11.83 -17.35 6.57
CA ASN A 368 12.26 -18.11 5.40
C ASN A 368 13.80 -18.10 5.30
N ALA A 369 14.43 -19.26 5.48
CA ALA A 369 15.90 -19.36 5.47
C ALA A 369 16.54 -18.89 4.14
N ASN A 370 15.82 -18.99 3.02
CA ASN A 370 16.27 -18.51 1.71
C ASN A 370 16.12 -16.99 1.53
N GLN A 371 15.90 -16.23 2.61
CA GLN A 371 15.79 -14.77 2.61
C GLN A 371 14.66 -14.26 1.71
N ARG A 372 13.55 -15.01 1.63
CA ARG A 372 12.26 -14.48 1.11
C ARG A 372 11.61 -13.53 2.12
N TYR A 373 11.97 -13.71 3.39
CA TYR A 373 11.75 -12.82 4.52
C TYR A 373 13.11 -12.61 5.19
N ALA A 374 13.41 -11.41 5.66
CA ALA A 374 14.71 -11.04 6.26
C ALA A 374 14.83 -11.44 7.74
N THR A 375 13.76 -11.98 8.32
CA THR A 375 13.71 -12.44 9.72
C THR A 375 14.81 -13.46 10.03
N ASN A 376 15.49 -13.25 11.16
CA ASN A 376 16.38 -14.23 11.77
C ASN A 376 16.13 -14.32 13.29
N ALA A 377 16.87 -15.17 13.99
CA ALA A 377 16.67 -15.40 15.42
C ALA A 377 16.79 -14.13 16.28
N VAL A 378 17.71 -13.23 15.94
CA VAL A 378 17.94 -11.97 16.68
C VAL A 378 16.78 -11.00 16.46
N THR A 379 16.39 -10.81 15.20
CA THR A 379 15.33 -9.85 14.85
C THR A 379 13.96 -10.34 15.30
N ALA A 380 13.70 -11.64 15.20
CA ALA A 380 12.52 -12.28 15.78
C ALA A 380 12.48 -12.16 17.31
N PHE A 381 13.61 -12.39 18.00
CA PHE A 381 13.68 -12.28 19.47
C PHE A 381 13.34 -10.87 19.96
N ILE A 382 13.97 -9.84 19.39
CA ILE A 382 13.71 -8.44 19.77
C ILE A 382 12.22 -8.12 19.62
N PHE A 383 11.63 -8.51 18.49
CA PHE A 383 10.23 -8.21 18.21
C PHE A 383 9.27 -9.01 19.11
N ARG A 384 9.61 -10.27 19.41
CA ARG A 384 8.86 -11.14 20.34
C ARG A 384 8.90 -10.65 21.77
N GLU A 385 10.05 -10.22 22.25
CA GLU A 385 10.23 -9.67 23.60
C GLU A 385 9.38 -8.40 23.82
N ILE A 386 9.21 -7.56 22.79
CA ILE A 386 8.26 -6.42 22.85
C ILE A 386 6.82 -6.94 23.02
N ALA A 387 6.43 -7.97 22.28
CA ALA A 387 5.09 -8.56 22.38
C ALA A 387 4.84 -9.13 23.79
N GLU A 388 5.82 -9.85 24.35
CA GLU A 388 5.73 -10.48 25.67
C GLU A 388 5.53 -9.45 26.79
N ARG A 389 6.23 -8.31 26.73
CA ARG A 389 6.06 -7.20 27.71
C ARG A 389 4.64 -6.64 27.74
N LEU A 390 3.96 -6.63 26.60
CA LEU A 390 2.58 -6.15 26.47
C LEU A 390 1.54 -7.28 26.48
N GLN A 391 1.95 -8.54 26.66
CA GLN A 391 1.07 -9.71 26.60
C GLN A 391 0.29 -9.82 25.29
N LEU A 392 0.91 -9.40 24.17
CA LEU A 392 0.30 -9.47 22.84
C LEU A 392 0.50 -10.86 22.23
N PRO A 393 -0.55 -11.47 21.64
CA PRO A 393 -0.43 -12.74 20.97
C PRO A 393 0.39 -12.59 19.68
N ILE A 394 1.24 -13.57 19.41
CA ILE A 394 2.04 -13.67 18.19
C ILE A 394 2.05 -15.10 17.67
N GLN A 395 2.30 -15.24 16.37
CA GLN A 395 2.33 -16.52 15.68
C GLN A 395 3.58 -16.60 14.80
N ASP A 396 3.94 -17.80 14.37
CA ASP A 396 5.04 -18.02 13.43
C ASP A 396 4.51 -18.58 12.12
N PHE A 397 5.12 -18.13 11.02
CA PHE A 397 4.85 -18.64 9.68
C PHE A 397 6.13 -19.05 8.98
N VAL A 398 6.12 -20.23 8.38
CA VAL A 398 7.08 -20.68 7.37
C VAL A 398 6.31 -21.45 6.32
N VAL A 399 6.72 -21.33 5.06
CA VAL A 399 6.15 -22.15 3.98
C VAL A 399 6.63 -23.59 4.09
N ARG A 400 5.87 -24.51 3.50
CA ARG A 400 6.33 -25.88 3.28
C ARG A 400 7.57 -25.89 2.39
N ASN A 401 8.48 -26.84 2.63
CA ASN A 401 9.71 -26.96 1.85
C ASN A 401 9.49 -27.26 0.36
N ASP A 402 8.35 -27.85 -0.01
CA ASP A 402 7.97 -28.19 -1.38
C ASP A 402 7.19 -27.06 -2.10
N MET A 403 7.04 -25.89 -1.47
CA MET A 403 6.32 -24.74 -2.01
C MET A 403 7.19 -23.48 -2.00
N ALA A 404 7.08 -22.70 -3.07
CA ALA A 404 7.71 -21.39 -3.14
C ALA A 404 6.90 -20.34 -2.35
N CYS A 405 7.59 -19.29 -1.90
CA CYS A 405 7.00 -18.13 -1.23
C CYS A 405 7.25 -16.86 -2.04
N GLY A 406 6.30 -15.92 -1.99
CA GLY A 406 6.54 -14.52 -2.35
C GLY A 406 7.73 -13.93 -1.59
N SER A 407 8.31 -12.85 -2.12
CA SER A 407 9.25 -12.02 -1.37
C SER A 407 8.48 -10.84 -0.81
N THR A 408 9.09 -10.09 0.11
CA THR A 408 8.59 -8.79 0.57
C THR A 408 9.63 -7.70 0.28
N ILE A 409 9.32 -6.47 0.69
CA ILE A 409 10.29 -5.38 0.77
C ILE A 409 11.40 -5.63 1.80
N GLY A 410 11.23 -6.54 2.75
CA GLY A 410 12.15 -6.79 3.85
C GLY A 410 13.57 -7.12 3.37
N PRO A 411 13.77 -8.20 2.60
CA PRO A 411 15.07 -8.51 2.00
C PRO A 411 15.62 -7.41 1.09
N ILE A 412 14.76 -6.70 0.36
CA ILE A 412 15.16 -5.62 -0.55
C ILE A 412 15.79 -4.47 0.24
N LEU A 413 15.11 -4.01 1.30
CA LEU A 413 15.60 -2.92 2.15
C LEU A 413 16.78 -3.35 3.02
N ALA A 414 16.74 -4.57 3.55
CA ALA A 414 17.83 -5.14 4.35
C ALA A 414 19.13 -5.20 3.54
N SER A 415 19.08 -5.67 2.30
CA SER A 415 20.26 -5.73 1.41
C SER A 415 20.66 -4.36 0.85
N GLY A 416 19.68 -3.50 0.53
CA GLY A 416 19.93 -2.18 -0.04
C GLY A 416 20.53 -1.17 0.95
N VAL A 417 20.20 -1.28 2.25
CA VAL A 417 20.66 -0.33 3.28
C VAL A 417 21.54 -0.97 4.36
N GLY A 418 21.40 -2.28 4.61
CA GLY A 418 22.17 -2.98 5.64
C GLY A 418 21.58 -2.89 7.04
N ILE A 419 20.26 -2.77 7.16
CA ILE A 419 19.53 -2.68 8.44
C ILE A 419 19.02 -4.06 8.87
N ARG A 420 19.16 -4.40 10.15
CA ARG A 420 18.56 -5.59 10.76
C ARG A 420 17.04 -5.55 10.59
N THR A 421 16.47 -6.59 10.00
CA THR A 421 15.06 -6.58 9.57
C THR A 421 14.29 -7.79 10.12
N VAL A 422 13.04 -7.55 10.53
CA VAL A 422 12.04 -8.59 10.82
C VAL A 422 10.85 -8.42 9.88
N ASP A 423 10.37 -9.52 9.30
CA ASP A 423 9.15 -9.54 8.50
C ASP A 423 7.98 -10.03 9.34
N ILE A 424 6.90 -9.23 9.36
CA ILE A 424 5.70 -9.49 10.13
C ILE A 424 4.45 -9.20 9.30
N GLY A 425 3.29 -9.71 9.72
CA GLY A 425 2.02 -9.47 9.04
C GLY A 425 0.80 -9.91 9.81
N ALA A 426 -0.32 -9.19 9.65
CA ALA A 426 -1.62 -9.68 10.10
C ALA A 426 -2.06 -10.86 9.21
N PRO A 427 -2.62 -11.96 9.77
CA PRO A 427 -3.09 -13.08 8.98
C PRO A 427 -4.35 -12.71 8.19
N GLN A 428 -4.39 -13.08 6.92
CA GLN A 428 -5.54 -12.93 6.03
C GLN A 428 -5.78 -14.16 5.16
N LEU A 429 -6.98 -14.21 4.57
CA LEU A 429 -7.38 -15.13 3.51
C LEU A 429 -7.55 -14.37 2.18
N SER A 430 -7.52 -15.13 1.09
CA SER A 430 -7.79 -14.63 -0.26
C SER A 430 -6.88 -13.49 -0.73
N MET A 431 -5.61 -13.48 -0.27
CA MET A 431 -4.60 -12.52 -0.68
C MET A 431 -4.54 -12.33 -2.21
N HIS A 432 -4.42 -11.08 -2.65
CA HIS A 432 -4.48 -10.64 -4.07
C HIS A 432 -5.86 -10.78 -4.74
N SER A 433 -6.92 -11.06 -3.98
CA SER A 433 -8.31 -10.94 -4.47
C SER A 433 -8.72 -9.47 -4.58
N ILE A 434 -9.70 -9.18 -5.45
CA ILE A 434 -10.39 -7.88 -5.40
C ILE A 434 -11.09 -7.65 -4.04
N ARG A 435 -11.38 -8.73 -3.29
CA ARG A 435 -12.00 -8.67 -1.97
C ARG A 435 -11.48 -9.77 -1.05
N GLU A 436 -10.59 -9.36 -0.16
CA GLU A 436 -9.84 -10.16 0.79
C GLU A 436 -10.56 -10.20 2.16
N MET A 437 -10.01 -10.99 3.09
CA MET A 437 -10.60 -11.20 4.41
C MET A 437 -9.53 -11.30 5.51
N CYS A 438 -9.61 -10.46 6.54
CA CYS A 438 -8.82 -10.59 7.77
C CYS A 438 -9.70 -10.48 9.02
N ALA A 439 -9.13 -10.72 10.20
CA ALA A 439 -9.82 -10.65 11.48
C ALA A 439 -9.70 -9.28 12.14
N VAL A 440 -10.74 -8.86 12.86
CA VAL A 440 -10.76 -7.55 13.55
C VAL A 440 -9.75 -7.46 14.70
N ASP A 441 -9.49 -8.57 15.39
CA ASP A 441 -8.57 -8.59 16.53
C ASP A 441 -7.11 -8.47 16.08
N ASP A 442 -6.76 -9.10 14.94
CA ASP A 442 -5.40 -9.04 14.40
C ASP A 442 -5.00 -7.62 13.97
N VAL A 443 -5.96 -6.79 13.54
CA VAL A 443 -5.72 -5.36 13.26
C VAL A 443 -5.33 -4.62 14.54
N ASN A 444 -6.04 -4.88 15.64
CA ASN A 444 -5.71 -4.29 16.93
C ASN A 444 -4.34 -4.76 17.43
N TYR A 445 -4.08 -6.08 17.40
CA TYR A 445 -2.79 -6.63 17.82
C TYR A 445 -1.64 -6.05 16.99
N SER A 446 -1.83 -5.91 15.67
CA SER A 446 -0.84 -5.29 14.78
C SER A 446 -0.56 -3.85 15.18
N TYR A 447 -1.59 -3.03 15.36
CA TYR A 447 -1.44 -1.64 15.78
C TYR A 447 -0.72 -1.51 17.14
N GLU A 448 -1.15 -2.26 18.16
CA GLU A 448 -0.58 -2.17 19.51
C GLU A 448 0.88 -2.62 19.52
N HIS A 449 1.23 -3.68 18.77
CA HIS A 449 2.61 -4.17 18.68
C HIS A 449 3.51 -3.18 17.96
N LEU A 450 3.06 -2.61 16.83
CA LEU A 450 3.83 -1.61 16.08
C LEU A 450 4.00 -0.30 16.87
N LYS A 451 3.01 0.10 17.67
CA LYS A 451 3.13 1.24 18.59
C LYS A 451 4.15 0.94 19.68
N ALA A 452 4.05 -0.23 20.32
CA ALA A 452 5.00 -0.66 21.33
C ALA A 452 6.43 -0.75 20.79
N TYR A 453 6.61 -1.17 19.54
CA TYR A 453 7.91 -1.17 18.88
C TYR A 453 8.53 0.23 18.88
N PHE A 454 7.78 1.27 18.54
CA PHE A 454 8.30 2.64 18.60
C PHE A 454 8.65 3.10 20.01
N GLU A 455 7.92 2.64 21.03
CA GLU A 455 8.06 3.09 22.42
C GLU A 455 9.16 2.34 23.19
N GLU A 456 9.34 1.04 22.93
CA GLU A 456 10.19 0.14 23.74
C GLU A 456 11.53 -0.23 23.09
N PHE A 457 11.64 -0.12 21.75
CA PHE A 457 12.77 -0.68 21.02
C PHE A 457 14.14 -0.16 21.50
N THR A 458 14.27 1.15 21.74
CA THR A 458 15.55 1.75 22.17
C THR A 458 16.07 1.14 23.46
N GLU A 459 15.21 0.94 24.46
CA GLU A 459 15.64 0.39 25.74
C GLU A 459 16.00 -1.09 25.59
N LEU A 460 15.23 -1.83 24.80
CA LEU A 460 15.45 -3.25 24.57
C LEU A 460 16.74 -3.50 23.77
N ASP A 461 16.96 -2.80 22.66
CA ASP A 461 18.11 -3.06 21.79
C ASP A 461 19.45 -2.82 22.50
N ASN A 462 19.51 -1.85 23.42
CA ASN A 462 20.68 -1.60 24.27
C ASN A 462 21.05 -2.78 25.20
N LYS A 463 20.09 -3.68 25.47
CA LYS A 463 20.29 -4.89 26.29
C LYS A 463 20.67 -6.11 25.46
N VAL A 464 20.57 -6.03 24.12
CA VAL A 464 20.89 -7.13 23.21
C VAL A 464 22.30 -6.98 22.68
N LYS A 465 23.13 -8.03 22.84
CA LYS A 465 24.49 -8.10 22.30
C LYS A 465 24.67 -9.37 21.50
N VAL A 466 24.99 -9.22 20.22
CA VAL A 466 25.20 -10.33 19.29
C VAL A 466 26.58 -10.23 18.65
N ASP A 467 26.96 -9.03 18.23
CA ASP A 467 28.29 -8.70 17.71
C ASP A 467 29.01 -7.72 18.65
N CYS A 468 30.35 -7.76 18.66
CA CYS A 468 31.22 -7.05 19.60
C CYS A 468 31.63 -5.65 19.16
#